data_AF-A0AAE0AAS4-F1
#
_entry.id   AF-A0AAE0AAS4-F1
#
_cell.length_a   1.000
_cell.length_b   1.000
_cell.length_c   1.000
_cell.angle_alpha   90.00
_cell.angle_beta   90.00
_cell.angle_gamma   90.00
#
_symmetry.space_group_name_H-M   'P 1'
#
loop_
_entity.id
_entity.type
_entity.pdbx_description
1 polymer ?
#
loop_
_entity_poly.entity_id
_entity_poly.type
_entity_poly.pdbx_seq_one_letter_code
_entity_poly.pdbx_strand_id
1 'polypeptide(L)'
;MSADGCGGLPPIGCLPIQITARFNNPFDRKCLEDQNSDSQAYNQKLEKLLTTLQGTLPGTRIVYVDVYETVIDMVNNPQKYGFTETNRGCCGTGFEEVAGLCNSITPTCGLASQFLFWDCIPSE
;
A
#
# COMPACT_ATOMS: atom_id res chain seq x y z
N MET A 1 11.49 -21.48 19.04
CA MET A 1 10.94 -20.11 19.06
C MET A 1 10.32 -19.86 17.71
N SER A 2 9.00 -19.76 17.65
CA SER A 2 8.28 -19.34 16.44
C SER A 2 8.37 -17.82 16.33
N ALA A 3 8.61 -17.32 15.11
CA ALA A 3 8.66 -15.89 14.82
C ALA A 3 7.43 -15.52 14.01
N ASP A 4 6.57 -14.67 14.57
CA ASP A 4 5.33 -14.24 13.95
C ASP A 4 5.48 -12.78 13.51
N GLY A 5 5.39 -12.53 12.20
CA GLY A 5 5.48 -11.20 11.61
C GLY A 5 4.11 -10.53 11.56
N CYS A 6 4.02 -9.29 12.03
CA CYS A 6 2.83 -8.45 11.93
C CYS A 6 3.17 -7.18 11.14
N GLY A 7 2.61 -7.05 9.93
CA GLY A 7 2.74 -5.85 9.12
C GLY A 7 1.82 -4.73 9.59
N GLY A 8 2.34 -3.51 9.61
CA GLY A 8 1.51 -2.31 9.64
C GLY A 8 0.74 -2.11 8.34
N LEU A 9 -0.26 -1.24 8.37
CA LEU A 9 -0.94 -0.77 7.17
C LEU A 9 -0.02 0.15 6.36
N PRO A 10 -0.01 0.04 5.01
CA PRO A 10 0.63 1.02 4.13
C PRO A 10 -0.11 2.37 4.21
N PRO A 11 0.37 3.44 3.53
CA PRO A 11 -0.43 4.65 3.32
C PRO A 11 -1.65 4.36 2.43
N ILE A 12 -2.76 3.93 3.05
CA ILE A 12 -3.97 3.48 2.35
C ILE A 12 -4.54 4.58 1.44
N GLY A 13 -4.44 5.84 1.85
CA GLY A 13 -4.90 6.98 1.06
C GLY A 13 -4.14 7.16 -0.26
N CYS A 14 -2.97 6.55 -0.41
CA CYS A 14 -2.19 6.56 -1.65
C CYS A 14 -2.50 5.37 -2.59
N LEU A 15 -3.37 4.44 -2.19
CA LEU A 15 -3.72 3.32 -3.05
C LEU A 15 -4.54 3.80 -4.26
N PRO A 16 -4.26 3.31 -5.48
CA PRO A 16 -4.97 3.77 -6.67
C PRO A 16 -6.50 3.63 -6.56
N ILE A 17 -7.00 2.58 -5.90
CA ILE A 17 -8.44 2.38 -5.66
C ILE A 17 -9.05 3.47 -4.78
N GLN A 18 -8.35 3.90 -3.71
CA GLN A 18 -8.84 4.92 -2.79
C GLN A 18 -8.85 6.28 -3.45
N ILE A 19 -7.74 6.59 -4.14
CA ILE A 19 -7.58 7.75 -5.00
C ILE A 19 -8.76 7.81 -5.99
N THR A 20 -9.03 6.73 -6.73
CA THR A 20 -10.14 6.68 -7.71
C THR A 20 -11.52 6.82 -7.08
N ALA A 21 -11.82 6.09 -6.01
CA ALA A 21 -13.13 6.09 -5.36
C ALA A 21 -13.54 7.48 -4.83
N ARG A 22 -12.55 8.34 -4.54
CA ARG A 22 -12.76 9.71 -4.06
C ARG A 22 -12.90 10.73 -5.19
N PHE A 23 -12.63 10.37 -6.45
CA PHE A 23 -12.60 11.35 -7.54
C PHE A 23 -13.96 11.79 -8.06
N ASN A 24 -14.20 13.10 -7.97
CA ASN A 24 -15.08 13.86 -8.85
C ASN A 24 -14.33 14.42 -10.09
N ASN A 25 -12.99 14.36 -10.14
CA ASN A 25 -12.16 14.90 -11.23
C ASN A 25 -10.95 13.98 -11.57
N PRO A 26 -10.95 13.25 -12.70
CA PRO A 26 -9.93 12.26 -13.05
C PRO A 26 -8.49 12.81 -13.21
N PHE A 27 -8.31 14.13 -13.19
CA PHE A 27 -7.01 14.79 -13.37
C PHE A 27 -6.27 15.15 -12.08
N ASP A 28 -6.90 15.09 -10.90
CA ASP A 28 -6.29 15.55 -9.63
C ASP A 28 -5.87 14.40 -8.70
N ARG A 29 -5.24 13.34 -9.22
CA ARG A 29 -4.87 12.11 -8.48
C ARG A 29 -3.83 12.34 -7.39
N LYS A 30 -4.29 12.59 -6.17
CA LYS A 30 -3.47 12.79 -4.96
C LYS A 30 -3.87 11.81 -3.87
N CYS A 31 -2.93 11.52 -2.98
CA CYS A 31 -3.20 10.74 -1.78
C CYS A 31 -4.27 11.41 -0.90
N LEU A 32 -5.04 10.57 -0.21
CA LEU A 32 -6.06 10.99 0.75
C LEU A 32 -5.45 11.06 2.15
N GLU A 33 -5.09 12.26 2.59
CA GLU A 33 -4.35 12.45 3.85
C GLU A 33 -5.14 12.03 5.10
N ASP A 34 -6.47 12.13 5.07
CA ASP A 34 -7.34 11.61 6.12
C ASP A 34 -7.20 10.08 6.27
N GLN A 35 -7.19 9.34 5.16
CA GLN A 35 -6.99 7.88 5.19
C GLN A 35 -5.54 7.49 5.57
N ASN A 36 -4.56 8.29 5.17
CA ASN A 36 -3.17 8.10 5.59
C ASN A 36 -3.01 8.31 7.10
N SER A 37 -3.68 9.33 7.67
CA SER A 37 -3.72 9.57 9.11
C SER A 37 -4.36 8.40 9.86
N ASP A 38 -5.44 7.83 9.33
CA ASP A 38 -6.07 6.63 9.93
C ASP A 38 -5.11 5.42 9.92
N SER A 39 -4.35 5.24 8.84
CA SER A 39 -3.34 4.18 8.72
C SER A 39 -2.23 4.32 9.78
N GLN A 40 -1.71 5.54 9.97
CA GLN A 40 -0.72 5.84 11.01
C GLN A 40 -1.28 5.60 12.42
N ALA A 41 -2.51 6.06 12.69
CA ALA A 41 -3.16 5.87 13.98
C ALA A 41 -3.40 4.38 14.30
N TYR A 42 -3.75 3.58 13.29
CA TYR A 42 -3.83 2.12 13.41
C TYR A 42 -2.46 1.51 13.74
N ASN A 43 -1.42 1.87 12.98
CA ASN A 43 -0.07 1.34 13.16
C ASN A 43 0.49 1.61 14.57
N GLN A 44 0.28 2.81 15.10
CA GLN A 44 0.65 3.16 16.48
C GLN A 44 -0.08 2.32 17.54
N LYS A 45 -1.35 1.97 17.31
CA LYS A 45 -2.12 1.10 18.22
C LYS A 45 -1.65 -0.35 18.10
N LEU A 46 -1.38 -0.81 16.88
CA LEU A 46 -0.88 -2.15 16.62
C LEU A 46 0.48 -2.38 17.30
N GLU A 47 1.43 -1.48 17.12
CA GLU A 47 2.77 -1.59 17.73
C GLU A 47 2.70 -1.68 19.27
N LYS A 48 1.85 -0.86 19.91
CA LYS A 48 1.60 -0.92 21.36
C LYS A 48 1.01 -2.27 21.79
N LEU A 49 0.07 -2.80 21.03
CA LEU A 49 -0.53 -4.10 21.29
C LEU A 49 0.49 -5.23 21.15
N LEU A 50 1.29 -5.23 20.07
CA LEU A 50 2.33 -6.24 19.84
C LEU A 50 3.40 -6.22 20.94
N THR A 51 3.79 -5.03 21.40
CA THR A 51 4.69 -4.86 22.54
C THR A 51 4.11 -5.48 23.81
N THR A 52 2.81 -5.28 24.06
CA THR A 52 2.12 -5.88 25.20
C THR A 52 2.09 -7.42 25.08
N LEU A 53 1.74 -7.93 23.89
CA LEU A 53 1.64 -9.37 23.63
C LEU A 53 2.98 -10.09 23.73
N GLN A 54 4.07 -9.45 23.32
CA GLN A 54 5.42 -9.98 23.44
C GLN A 54 5.80 -10.28 24.90
N GLY A 55 5.28 -9.50 25.87
CA GLY A 55 5.46 -9.74 27.29
C GLY A 55 4.57 -10.86 27.85
N THR A 56 3.44 -11.16 27.22
CA THR A 56 2.47 -12.18 27.69
C THR A 56 2.63 -13.55 27.06
N LEU A 57 3.32 -13.66 25.92
CA LEU A 57 3.48 -14.90 25.15
C LEU A 57 4.93 -15.43 25.25
N PRO A 58 5.29 -16.10 26.36
CA PRO A 58 6.62 -16.68 26.52
C PRO A 58 6.88 -17.76 25.45
N GLY A 59 8.03 -17.68 24.78
CA GLY A 59 8.44 -18.63 23.75
C GLY A 59 8.12 -18.21 22.30
N THR A 60 7.37 -17.11 22.12
CA THR A 60 7.07 -16.50 20.81
C THR A 60 7.88 -15.23 20.63
N ARG A 61 8.39 -15.01 19.42
CA ARG A 61 8.98 -13.73 19.01
C ARG A 61 8.03 -13.04 18.03
N ILE A 62 7.51 -11.90 18.42
CA ILE A 62 6.66 -11.06 17.58
C ILE A 62 7.55 -10.01 16.92
N VAL A 63 7.42 -9.84 15.62
CA VAL A 63 8.16 -8.84 14.85
C VAL A 63 7.17 -7.91 14.17
N TYR A 64 7.26 -6.62 14.46
CA TYR A 64 6.53 -5.60 13.73
C TYR A 64 7.29 -5.21 12.45
N VAL A 65 6.56 -5.11 11.34
CA VAL A 65 7.11 -4.65 10.05
C VAL A 65 6.41 -3.36 9.65
N ASP A 66 7.18 -2.27 9.63
CA ASP A 66 6.69 -0.97 9.17
C ASP A 66 6.71 -0.89 7.64
N VAL A 67 5.55 -1.16 7.05
CA VAL A 67 5.33 -1.03 5.60
C VAL A 67 5.01 0.42 5.22
N TYR A 68 4.51 1.23 6.16
CA TYR A 68 4.04 2.58 5.89
C TYR A 68 5.17 3.47 5.38
N GLU A 69 6.25 3.56 6.16
CA GLU A 69 7.38 4.44 5.85
C GLU A 69 8.07 4.06 4.53
N THR A 70 8.16 2.76 4.25
CA THR A 70 8.74 2.27 2.99
C THR A 70 7.90 2.69 1.80
N VAL A 71 6.58 2.46 1.84
CA VAL A 71 5.70 2.73 0.72
C VAL A 71 5.50 4.24 0.53
N ILE A 72 5.39 5.03 1.59
CA ILE A 72 5.24 6.49 1.46
C ILE A 72 6.52 7.14 0.90
N ASP A 73 7.70 6.61 1.20
CA ASP A 73 8.96 7.05 0.56
C ASP A 73 8.98 6.69 -0.94
N MET A 74 8.47 5.52 -1.33
CA MET A 74 8.33 5.16 -2.75
C MET A 74 7.34 6.07 -3.48
N VAL A 75 6.24 6.47 -2.83
CA VAL A 75 5.25 7.41 -3.40
C VAL A 75 5.84 8.80 -3.56
N ASN A 76 6.55 9.31 -2.56
CA ASN A 76 7.09 10.67 -2.53
C ASN A 76 8.41 10.83 -3.30
N ASN A 77 9.22 9.77 -3.34
CA ASN A 77 10.54 9.75 -3.99
C ASN A 77 10.66 8.63 -5.03
N PRO A 78 9.75 8.52 -6.01
CA PRO A 78 9.66 7.36 -6.90
C PRO A 78 10.91 7.10 -7.73
N GLN A 79 11.62 8.16 -8.12
CA GLN A 79 12.85 8.08 -8.89
C GLN A 79 13.98 7.36 -8.15
N LYS A 80 14.00 7.39 -6.81
CA LYS A 80 14.96 6.64 -5.99
C LYS A 80 14.80 5.12 -6.18
N TYR A 81 13.60 4.68 -6.56
CA TYR A 81 13.21 3.28 -6.71
C TYR A 81 13.00 2.87 -8.18
N GLY A 82 13.18 3.79 -9.13
CA GLY A 82 12.97 3.53 -10.56
C GLY A 82 11.53 3.62 -11.04
N PHE A 83 10.62 4.15 -10.21
CA PHE A 83 9.23 4.37 -10.58
C PHE A 83 9.01 5.73 -11.23
N THR A 84 8.05 5.80 -12.15
CA THR A 84 7.56 7.04 -12.77
C THR A 84 6.08 7.26 -12.50
N GLU A 85 5.33 6.23 -12.12
CA GLU A 85 3.91 6.30 -11.78
C GLU A 85 3.66 5.65 -10.40
N THR A 86 2.97 6.38 -9.52
CA THR A 86 2.72 6.00 -8.13
C THR A 86 1.27 6.13 -7.70
N ASN A 87 0.38 6.63 -8.56
CA ASN A 87 -1.03 6.83 -8.23
C ASN A 87 -1.99 6.05 -9.15
N ARG A 88 -1.47 5.18 -10.01
CA ARG A 88 -2.22 4.29 -10.92
C ARG A 88 -1.65 2.88 -10.89
N GLY A 89 -2.52 1.90 -11.13
CA GLY A 89 -2.10 0.54 -11.45
C GLY A 89 -1.63 0.42 -12.90
N CYS A 90 -0.66 -0.46 -13.18
CA CYS A 90 -0.22 -0.78 -14.54
C CYS A 90 -1.26 -1.56 -15.34
N CYS A 91 -2.02 -2.44 -14.69
CA CYS A 91 -3.05 -3.25 -15.29
C CYS A 91 -4.38 -2.49 -15.36
N GLY A 92 -5.04 -2.55 -16.52
CA GLY A 92 -6.34 -1.95 -16.77
C GLY A 92 -6.27 -0.52 -17.30
N THR A 93 -7.24 0.30 -16.89
CA THR A 93 -7.28 1.74 -17.14
C THR A 93 -6.46 2.52 -16.10
N GLY A 94 -6.03 1.86 -15.02
CA GLY A 94 -5.26 2.44 -13.93
C GLY A 94 -6.13 3.20 -12.92
N PHE A 95 -7.40 2.82 -12.79
CA PHE A 95 -8.41 3.51 -11.99
C PHE A 95 -9.16 2.56 -11.03
N GLU A 96 -10.03 1.68 -11.55
CA GLU A 96 -10.80 0.70 -10.77
C GLU A 96 -10.67 -0.70 -11.37
N GLU A 97 -9.57 -1.39 -11.08
CA GLU A 97 -9.32 -2.75 -11.55
C GLU A 97 -8.81 -3.63 -10.42
N VAL A 98 -9.73 -4.41 -9.84
CA VAL A 98 -9.40 -5.41 -8.83
C VAL A 98 -8.84 -6.65 -9.53
N ALA A 99 -7.87 -7.31 -8.90
CA ALA A 99 -7.13 -8.51 -9.35
C ALA A 99 -7.94 -9.60 -10.11
N GLY A 100 -9.27 -9.67 -9.95
CA GLY A 100 -10.14 -10.55 -10.75
C GLY A 100 -10.36 -10.13 -12.21
N LEU A 101 -10.01 -8.89 -12.57
CA LEU A 101 -10.15 -8.33 -13.92
C LEU A 101 -8.83 -8.24 -14.68
N CYS A 102 -7.68 -8.48 -14.04
CA CYS A 102 -6.37 -8.48 -14.69
C CYS A 102 -6.08 -9.85 -15.30
N ASN A 103 -6.33 -10.01 -16.59
CA ASN A 103 -6.10 -11.25 -17.32
C ASN A 103 -5.44 -10.96 -18.69
N SER A 104 -5.27 -12.00 -19.51
CA SER A 104 -4.57 -11.91 -20.80
C SER A 104 -5.18 -10.95 -21.83
N ILE A 105 -6.44 -10.53 -21.64
CA ILE A 105 -7.11 -9.56 -22.54
C ILE A 105 -7.18 -8.15 -21.94
N THR A 106 -6.78 -7.97 -20.69
CA THR A 106 -6.79 -6.67 -20.02
C THR A 106 -5.61 -5.85 -20.51
N PRO A 107 -5.83 -4.59 -20.97
CA PRO A 107 -4.74 -3.70 -21.32
C PRO A 107 -3.77 -3.55 -20.15
N THR A 108 -2.48 -3.49 -20.46
CA THR A 108 -1.43 -3.24 -19.47
C THR A 108 -0.56 -2.08 -19.94
N CYS A 109 0.10 -1.43 -18.98
CA CYS A 109 1.09 -0.42 -19.26
C CYS A 109 2.29 -1.01 -20.03
N GLY A 110 3.08 -0.15 -20.70
CA GLY A 110 4.20 -0.62 -21.52
C GLY A 110 5.36 -1.22 -20.72
N LEU A 111 5.68 -0.63 -19.56
CA LEU A 111 6.77 -1.08 -18.68
C LEU A 111 6.29 -1.14 -17.23
N ALA A 112 5.89 -2.34 -16.79
CA ALA A 112 5.37 -2.58 -15.44
C ALA A 112 6.36 -2.19 -14.33
N SER A 113 7.66 -2.31 -14.58
CA SER A 113 8.70 -1.93 -13.61
C SER A 113 8.76 -0.43 -13.31
N GLN A 114 8.09 0.42 -14.10
CA GLN A 114 8.01 1.87 -13.86
C GLN A 114 6.81 2.25 -13.00
N PHE A 115 5.92 1.30 -12.67
CA PHE A 115 4.72 1.52 -11.88
C PHE A 115 4.92 0.93 -10.49
N LEU A 116 4.61 1.71 -9.45
CA LEU A 116 4.64 1.22 -8.07
C LEU A 116 3.57 0.13 -7.83
N PHE A 117 2.42 0.23 -8.51
CA PHE A 117 1.30 -0.69 -8.34
C PHE A 117 1.04 -1.48 -9.62
N TRP A 118 0.90 -2.81 -9.48
CA TRP A 118 0.49 -3.67 -10.59
C TRP A 118 -0.99 -3.46 -10.95
N ASP A 119 -1.88 -3.51 -9.96
CA ASP A 119 -3.31 -3.22 -10.10
C ASP A 119 -3.73 -2.07 -9.16
N CYS A 120 -5.03 -1.90 -8.87
CA CYS A 120 -5.46 -0.79 -8.03
C CYS A 120 -5.32 -1.02 -6.51
N ILE A 121 -4.84 -2.20 -6.09
CA ILE A 121 -4.61 -2.61 -4.70
C ILE A 121 -3.15 -2.99 -4.47
N PRO A 122 -2.66 -3.09 -3.22
CA PRO A 122 -1.40 -3.76 -2.95
C PRO A 122 -1.55 -5.22 -3.35
N SER A 123 -0.69 -5.73 -4.23
CA SER A 123 -0.57 -7.18 -4.43
C SER A 123 0.03 -7.78 -3.16
N GLU A 124 -0.62 -8.79 -2.58
CA GLU A 124 0.00 -9.66 -1.56
C GLU A 124 1.29 -10.31 -2.09
#